data_AF-A0A966JBK0-F1
#
_entry.id   AF-A0A966JBK0-F1
#
_cell.length_a   1.000
_cell.length_b   1.000
_cell.length_c   1.000
_cell.angle_alpha   90.00
_cell.angle_beta   90.00
_cell.angle_gamma   90.00
#
_symmetry.space_group_name_H-M   'P 1'
#
loop_
_entity.id
_entity.type
_entity.pdbx_description
1 polymer ?
#
loop_
_entity_poly.entity_id
_entity_poly.type
_entity_poly.pdbx_seq_one_letter_code
_entity_poly.pdbx_strand_id
1 'polypeptide(L)'
;MSAPMAGSGWCRLYRAALMALPRALREKHGEAMVALYGRELIHSGSTWERATVTMVAITDVLRRAPYEWVHLVSDTRLTPDADERRESLPPVRAVDVMRRLMRPFAVAFTVFTTAMLANYADQRALDPSAQFEQLLLAVPFTATLTVPVALFVAVALAIRQLRRATGSPVMPQGLRSAVLLVSSGVAAFMLVFTAVIVPRANQRLQSAQVGHHVPRNDRSMTIVELQRAAASLRAGVIPVGSTQAAHTLRIQEASYRVEIQKKLVLAVSCIALALAALALGWHFARVNAAVLVAASLTLCVMFVVSIMAGEAVAEALVVPPAISSGRGLLKSSRTRPSGRRLTVAGMLLFVSTHPAGSTTAFAGRPNARSQMSSPFFTV
;
A
#
# COMPACT_ATOMS: atom_id res chain seq x y z
N MET A 1 29.94 6.36 -34.58
CA MET A 1 29.72 4.94 -34.20
C MET A 1 29.99 4.81 -32.70
N SER A 2 28.94 4.92 -31.89
CA SER A 2 28.97 4.80 -30.43
C SER A 2 29.00 3.32 -30.04
N ALA A 3 29.93 2.94 -29.16
CA ALA A 3 30.15 1.57 -28.72
C ALA A 3 28.88 0.92 -28.14
N PRO A 4 28.69 -0.40 -28.29
CA PRO A 4 27.54 -1.10 -27.74
C PRO A 4 27.55 -1.00 -26.21
N MET A 5 26.58 -0.26 -25.64
CA MET A 5 26.29 -0.12 -24.21
C MET A 5 25.83 -1.44 -23.53
N ALA A 6 26.16 -2.60 -24.10
CA ALA A 6 25.75 -3.93 -23.65
C ALA A 6 26.23 -4.29 -22.23
N GLY A 7 27.06 -3.45 -21.60
CA GLY A 7 27.59 -3.64 -20.24
C GLY A 7 27.09 -2.67 -19.17
N SER A 8 26.13 -1.78 -19.44
CA SER A 8 25.69 -0.80 -18.43
C SER A 8 25.03 -1.49 -17.22
N GLY A 9 25.24 -0.96 -16.01
CA GLY A 9 24.63 -1.48 -14.78
C GLY A 9 23.10 -1.56 -14.86
N TRP A 10 22.49 -0.62 -15.59
CA TRP A 10 21.04 -0.55 -15.83
C TRP A 10 20.52 -1.73 -16.66
N CYS A 11 21.22 -2.10 -17.75
CA CYS A 11 20.87 -3.27 -18.54
C CYS A 11 20.96 -4.57 -17.72
N ARG A 12 21.95 -4.69 -16.83
CA ARG A 12 22.05 -5.83 -15.92
C ARG A 12 20.89 -5.89 -14.94
N LEU A 13 20.48 -4.75 -14.38
CA LEU A 13 19.34 -4.65 -13.47
C LEU A 13 18.03 -5.06 -14.16
N TYR A 14 17.78 -4.55 -15.36
CA TYR A 14 16.59 -4.91 -16.13
C TYR A 14 16.59 -6.40 -16.52
N ARG A 15 17.73 -6.95 -16.96
CA ARG A 15 17.87 -8.38 -17.27
C ARG A 15 17.63 -9.26 -16.04
N ALA A 16 18.02 -8.81 -14.85
CA ALA A 16 17.67 -9.47 -13.60
C ALA A 16 16.16 -9.44 -13.33
N ALA A 17 15.48 -8.31 -13.58
CA ALA A 17 14.03 -8.21 -13.45
C ALA A 17 13.27 -9.15 -14.41
N LEU A 18 13.77 -9.34 -15.64
CA LEU A 18 13.21 -10.32 -16.59
C LEU A 18 13.27 -11.77 -16.07
N MET A 19 14.06 -12.08 -15.04
CA MET A 19 14.02 -13.40 -14.41
C MET A 19 12.72 -13.67 -13.64
N ALA A 20 11.89 -12.65 -13.39
CA ALA A 20 10.55 -12.82 -12.86
C ALA A 20 9.56 -13.40 -13.90
N LEU A 21 9.84 -13.24 -15.20
CA LEU A 21 9.00 -13.78 -16.27
C LEU A 21 9.20 -15.29 -16.44
N PRO A 22 8.16 -16.01 -16.91
CA PRO A 22 8.28 -17.42 -17.27
C PRO A 22 9.38 -17.67 -18.31
N ARG A 23 10.08 -18.80 -18.17
CA ARG A 23 11.23 -19.16 -19.02
C ARG A 23 10.90 -19.13 -20.51
N ALA A 24 9.77 -19.71 -20.91
CA ALA A 24 9.34 -19.75 -22.31
C ALA A 24 9.13 -18.35 -22.91
N LEU A 25 8.56 -17.43 -22.12
CA LEU A 25 8.30 -16.06 -22.56
C LEU A 25 9.60 -15.25 -22.63
N ARG A 26 10.53 -15.51 -21.70
CA ARG A 26 11.88 -14.94 -21.74
C ARG A 26 12.69 -15.47 -22.93
N GLU A 27 12.58 -16.75 -23.26
CA GLU A 27 13.26 -17.33 -24.43
C GLU A 27 12.70 -16.76 -25.74
N LYS A 28 11.38 -16.57 -25.82
CA LYS A 28 10.71 -16.05 -27.02
C LYS A 28 10.86 -14.54 -27.21
N HIS A 29 10.79 -13.77 -26.12
CA HIS A 29 10.66 -12.31 -26.19
C HIS A 29 11.71 -11.54 -25.35
N GLY A 30 12.55 -12.22 -24.58
CA GLY A 30 13.50 -11.59 -23.67
C GLY A 30 14.49 -10.67 -24.37
N GLU A 31 15.11 -11.12 -25.46
CA GLU A 31 16.07 -10.31 -26.21
C GLU A 31 15.40 -9.11 -26.88
N ALA A 32 14.18 -9.25 -27.40
CA ALA A 32 13.42 -8.14 -27.96
C ALA A 32 13.07 -7.08 -26.90
N MET A 33 12.70 -7.51 -25.69
CA MET A 33 12.43 -6.62 -24.55
C MET A 33 13.70 -5.88 -24.10
N VAL A 34 14.84 -6.58 -24.00
CA VAL A 34 16.13 -5.95 -23.66
C VAL A 34 16.56 -4.96 -24.73
N ALA A 35 16.40 -5.29 -26.01
CA ALA A 35 16.73 -4.38 -27.11
C ALA A 35 15.86 -3.12 -27.12
N LEU A 36 14.55 -3.26 -26.87
CA LEU A 36 13.63 -2.12 -26.73
C LEU A 36 14.04 -1.22 -25.55
N TYR A 37 14.27 -1.82 -24.37
CA TYR A 37 14.73 -1.09 -23.19
C TYR A 37 16.06 -0.37 -23.44
N GLY A 38 17.01 -1.02 -24.12
CA GLY A 38 18.28 -0.39 -24.51
C GLY A 38 18.09 0.83 -25.40
N ARG A 39 17.14 0.79 -26.36
CA ARG A 39 16.81 1.95 -27.20
C ARG A 39 16.25 3.11 -26.37
N GLU A 40 15.30 2.86 -25.47
CA GLU A 40 14.74 3.89 -24.59
C GLU A 40 15.79 4.51 -23.66
N LEU A 41 16.73 3.69 -23.17
CA LEU A 41 17.81 4.13 -22.30
C LEU A 41 18.80 5.05 -23.04
N ILE A 42 19.04 4.82 -24.33
CA ILE A 42 19.89 5.69 -25.17
C ILE A 42 19.25 7.05 -25.43
N HIS A 43 17.92 7.10 -25.57
CA HIS A 43 17.19 8.37 -25.75
C HIS A 43 17.09 9.19 -24.46
N SER A 44 17.42 8.60 -23.31
CA SER A 44 17.43 9.30 -22.02
C SER A 44 18.73 10.11 -21.84
N GLY A 45 18.58 11.44 -21.84
CA GLY A 45 19.70 12.39 -21.79
C GLY A 45 20.33 12.52 -20.41
N SER A 46 19.54 12.36 -19.34
CA SER A 46 20.02 12.50 -17.95
C SER A 46 20.01 11.19 -17.14
N THR A 47 20.78 11.15 -16.06
CA THR A 47 20.80 10.01 -15.12
C THR A 47 19.43 9.77 -14.46
N TRP A 48 18.68 10.84 -14.18
CA TRP A 48 17.33 10.75 -13.60
C TRP A 48 16.31 10.19 -14.57
N GLU A 49 16.36 10.58 -15.84
CA GLU A 49 15.52 9.99 -16.90
C GLU A 49 15.81 8.49 -17.04
N ARG A 50 17.09 8.10 -17.05
CA ARG A 50 17.51 6.69 -17.10
C ARG A 50 16.98 5.90 -15.91
N ALA A 51 17.06 6.45 -14.70
CA ALA A 51 16.51 5.83 -13.50
C ALA A 51 14.98 5.66 -13.61
N THR A 52 14.28 6.68 -14.10
CA THR A 52 12.82 6.67 -14.28
C THR A 52 12.39 5.63 -15.32
N VAL A 53 13.04 5.61 -16.49
CA VAL A 53 12.81 4.62 -17.55
C VAL A 53 13.06 3.20 -17.02
N THR A 54 14.12 3.01 -16.24
CA THR A 54 14.43 1.71 -15.63
C THR A 54 13.36 1.29 -14.62
N MET A 55 12.93 2.19 -13.75
CA MET A 55 11.87 1.90 -12.78
C MET A 55 10.55 1.55 -13.46
N VAL A 56 10.15 2.30 -14.50
CA VAL A 56 8.94 2.03 -15.28
C VAL A 56 9.04 0.66 -15.97
N ALA A 57 10.18 0.37 -16.63
CA ALA A 57 10.38 -0.90 -17.32
C ALA A 57 10.37 -2.10 -16.37
N ILE A 58 11.03 -1.99 -15.22
CA ILE A 58 11.00 -3.02 -14.18
C ILE A 58 9.57 -3.19 -13.64
N THR A 59 8.86 -2.09 -13.39
CA THR A 59 7.49 -2.14 -12.90
C THR A 59 6.53 -2.79 -13.89
N ASP A 60 6.66 -2.53 -15.20
CA ASP A 60 5.86 -3.21 -16.23
C ASP A 60 6.14 -4.73 -16.26
N VAL A 61 7.41 -5.13 -16.21
CA VAL A 61 7.79 -6.56 -16.13
C VAL A 61 7.20 -7.22 -14.88
N LEU A 62 7.34 -6.58 -13.73
CA LEU A 62 6.80 -7.09 -12.46
C LEU A 62 5.27 -7.11 -12.44
N ARG A 63 4.61 -6.18 -13.13
CA ARG A 63 3.15 -6.14 -13.26
C ARG A 63 2.63 -7.22 -14.19
N ARG A 64 3.33 -7.52 -15.28
CA ARG A 64 2.93 -8.54 -16.27
C ARG A 64 3.27 -9.96 -15.83
N ALA A 65 4.36 -10.16 -15.11
CA ALA A 65 4.79 -11.48 -14.68
C ALA A 65 3.67 -12.29 -14.00
N PRO A 66 2.88 -11.76 -13.04
CA PRO A 66 1.76 -12.48 -12.45
C PRO A 66 0.70 -12.91 -13.46
N TYR A 67 0.35 -12.06 -14.44
CA TYR A 67 -0.66 -12.36 -15.46
C TYR A 67 -0.21 -13.51 -16.35
N GLU A 68 1.03 -13.47 -16.83
CA GLU A 68 1.60 -14.51 -17.68
C GLU A 68 1.74 -15.84 -16.93
N TRP A 69 2.12 -15.80 -15.65
CA TRP A 69 2.16 -16.99 -14.80
C TRP A 69 0.77 -17.61 -14.61
N VAL A 70 -0.29 -16.80 -14.46
CA VAL A 70 -1.67 -17.30 -14.36
C VAL A 70 -2.13 -17.93 -15.67
N HIS A 71 -1.78 -17.35 -16.82
CA HIS A 71 -2.15 -17.90 -18.13
C HIS A 71 -1.47 -19.26 -18.38
N LEU A 72 -0.17 -19.36 -18.13
CA LEU A 72 0.58 -20.61 -18.26
C LEU A 72 0.05 -21.73 -17.35
N VAL A 73 -0.38 -21.39 -16.13
CA VAL A 73 -0.99 -22.35 -15.20
C VAL A 73 -2.38 -22.77 -15.66
N SER A 74 -3.10 -21.92 -16.40
CA SER A 74 -4.42 -22.25 -16.94
C SER A 74 -4.30 -23.24 -18.10
N ASP A 75 -3.30 -23.06 -18.97
CA ASP A 75 -3.02 -24.01 -20.06
C ASP A 75 -2.57 -25.38 -19.53
N THR A 76 -1.86 -25.44 -18.40
CA THR A 76 -1.49 -26.71 -17.76
C THR A 76 -2.64 -27.39 -16.99
N ARG A 77 -3.75 -26.71 -16.72
CA ARG A 77 -4.92 -27.32 -16.07
C ARG A 77 -5.83 -28.08 -17.03
N LEU A 78 -5.67 -27.89 -18.33
CA LEU A 78 -6.45 -28.59 -19.35
C LEU A 78 -5.92 -29.98 -19.68
N THR A 79 -4.80 -30.40 -19.08
CA THR A 79 -4.30 -31.77 -19.23
C THR A 79 -4.95 -32.68 -18.19
N PRO A 80 -5.66 -33.76 -18.58
CA PRO A 80 -6.34 -34.68 -17.66
C PRO A 80 -5.40 -35.26 -16.57
N ASP A 81 -4.11 -35.36 -16.88
CA ASP A 81 -3.04 -35.81 -15.98
C ASP A 81 -2.82 -34.90 -14.74
N ALA A 82 -3.25 -33.63 -14.80
CA ALA A 82 -3.07 -32.66 -13.71
C ALA A 82 -4.11 -32.85 -12.58
N ASP A 83 -5.32 -33.31 -12.91
CA ASP A 83 -6.37 -33.55 -11.93
C ASP A 83 -6.17 -34.90 -11.22
N GLU A 84 -5.68 -35.95 -11.89
CA GLU A 84 -5.24 -37.19 -11.24
C GLU A 84 -4.08 -36.95 -10.25
N ARG A 85 -3.13 -36.08 -10.60
CA ARG A 85 -2.06 -35.65 -9.68
C ARG A 85 -2.56 -34.77 -8.52
N ARG A 86 -3.73 -34.13 -8.63
CA ARG A 86 -4.33 -33.40 -7.50
C ARG A 86 -5.00 -34.33 -6.52
N GLU A 87 -5.73 -35.33 -7.01
CA GLU A 87 -6.44 -36.29 -6.17
C GLU A 87 -5.49 -37.14 -5.32
N SER A 88 -4.26 -37.36 -5.79
CA SER A 88 -3.23 -38.08 -5.03
C SER A 88 -2.59 -37.28 -3.89
N LEU A 89 -2.77 -35.95 -3.81
CA LEU A 89 -2.21 -35.15 -2.71
C LEU A 89 -3.20 -35.02 -1.56
N PRO A 90 -2.79 -35.29 -0.30
CA PRO A 90 -3.70 -35.17 0.83
C PRO A 90 -4.17 -33.71 1.00
N PRO A 91 -5.46 -33.50 1.33
CA PRO A 91 -6.02 -32.15 1.48
C PRO A 91 -5.33 -31.42 2.63
N VAL A 92 -4.91 -30.18 2.36
CA VAL A 92 -4.22 -29.36 3.36
C VAL A 92 -5.26 -28.68 4.25
N ARG A 93 -5.20 -28.94 5.57
CA ARG A 93 -6.09 -28.31 6.55
C ARG A 93 -5.47 -27.02 7.10
N ALA A 94 -6.33 -26.11 7.57
CA ALA A 94 -5.90 -24.84 8.17
C ALA A 94 -4.96 -25.02 9.37
N VAL A 95 -5.18 -26.07 10.19
CA VAL A 95 -4.34 -26.39 11.35
C VAL A 95 -2.91 -26.75 10.92
N ASP A 96 -2.74 -27.39 9.76
CA ASP A 96 -1.41 -27.76 9.25
C ASP A 96 -0.67 -26.55 8.72
N VAL A 97 -1.39 -25.65 8.04
CA VAL A 97 -0.85 -24.34 7.65
C VAL A 97 -0.46 -23.55 8.90
N MET A 98 -1.33 -23.43 9.90
CA MET A 98 -1.05 -22.73 11.15
C MET A 98 0.23 -23.23 11.81
N ARG A 99 0.36 -24.55 12.00
CA ARG A 99 1.56 -25.17 12.61
C ARG A 99 2.84 -24.87 11.82
N ARG A 100 2.76 -24.88 10.49
CA ARG A 100 3.91 -24.52 9.62
C ARG A 100 4.27 -23.04 9.69
N LEU A 101 3.31 -22.16 9.95
CA LEU A 101 3.53 -20.72 10.04
C LEU A 101 4.12 -20.28 11.38
N MET A 102 3.85 -20.98 12.48
CA MET A 102 4.23 -20.53 13.83
C MET A 102 5.72 -20.20 13.97
N ARG A 103 6.60 -21.12 13.56
CA ARG A 103 8.06 -20.93 13.68
C ARG A 103 8.57 -19.74 12.84
N PRO A 104 8.35 -19.69 11.51
CA PRO A 104 8.84 -18.57 10.72
C PRO A 104 8.16 -17.24 11.07
N PHE A 105 6.90 -17.26 11.52
CA PHE A 105 6.22 -16.07 12.03
C PHE A 105 6.89 -15.53 13.29
N ALA A 106 7.12 -16.38 14.29
CA ALA A 106 7.76 -15.97 15.55
C ALA A 106 9.15 -15.37 15.31
N VAL A 107 9.96 -16.00 14.45
CA VAL A 107 11.28 -15.49 14.08
C VAL A 107 11.18 -14.14 13.38
N ALA A 108 10.36 -14.05 12.32
CA ALA A 108 10.21 -12.79 11.57
C ALA A 108 9.66 -11.66 12.44
N PHE A 109 8.62 -11.94 13.23
CA PHE A 109 8.01 -10.97 14.14
C PHE A 109 9.02 -10.45 15.17
N THR A 110 9.82 -11.34 15.77
CA THR A 110 10.85 -10.96 16.73
C THR A 110 11.91 -10.08 16.07
N VAL A 111 12.45 -10.50 14.92
CA VAL A 111 13.49 -9.75 14.21
C VAL A 111 13.01 -8.35 13.81
N PHE A 112 11.85 -8.23 13.18
CA PHE A 112 11.34 -6.93 12.75
C PHE A 112 10.95 -6.04 13.93
N THR A 113 10.37 -6.60 14.98
CA THR A 113 9.95 -5.83 16.16
C THR A 113 11.17 -5.32 16.94
N THR A 114 12.17 -6.17 17.16
CA THR A 114 13.43 -5.75 17.81
C THR A 114 14.15 -4.68 16.99
N ALA A 115 14.24 -4.84 15.66
CA ALA A 115 14.86 -3.84 14.79
C ALA A 115 14.15 -2.49 14.84
N MET A 116 12.82 -2.48 14.79
CA MET A 116 12.03 -1.25 14.90
C MET A 116 12.11 -0.61 16.28
N LEU A 117 12.12 -1.41 17.36
CA LEU A 117 12.28 -0.88 18.73
C LEU A 117 13.68 -0.31 18.97
N ALA A 118 14.72 -0.94 18.42
CA ALA A 118 16.09 -0.40 18.47
C ALA A 118 16.17 0.95 17.75
N ASN A 119 15.58 1.06 16.55
CA ASN A 119 15.49 2.32 15.82
C ASN A 119 14.68 3.38 16.59
N TYR A 120 13.60 2.98 17.27
CA TYR A 120 12.81 3.88 18.10
C TYR A 120 13.62 4.40 19.30
N ALA A 121 14.38 3.53 19.97
CA ALA A 121 15.23 3.89 21.10
C ALA A 121 16.32 4.90 20.69
N ASP A 122 16.96 4.66 19.55
CA ASP A 122 18.03 5.50 19.01
C ASP A 122 17.52 6.91 18.67
N GLN A 123 16.40 7.00 17.95
CA GLN A 123 15.81 8.29 17.55
C GLN A 123 15.34 9.16 18.73
N ARG A 124 15.09 8.57 19.88
CA ARG A 124 14.49 9.26 21.03
C ARG A 124 15.50 9.65 22.12
N ALA A 125 16.77 9.26 21.99
CA ALA A 125 17.85 9.60 22.94
C ALA A 125 17.40 9.52 24.41
N LEU A 126 16.71 8.44 24.75
CA LEU A 126 15.97 8.31 26.01
C LEU A 126 16.90 8.22 27.21
N ASP A 127 16.52 8.85 28.33
CA ASP A 127 17.14 8.60 29.62
C ASP A 127 17.07 7.11 29.98
N PRO A 128 18.17 6.46 30.41
CA PRO A 128 18.22 5.00 30.62
C PRO A 128 17.15 4.45 31.57
N SER A 129 16.69 5.25 32.54
CA SER A 129 15.66 4.88 33.51
C SER A 129 14.24 4.94 32.93
N ALA A 130 13.95 5.90 32.05
CA ALA A 130 12.64 6.04 31.38
C ALA A 130 12.54 5.18 30.10
N GLN A 131 13.68 4.69 29.60
CA GLN A 131 13.81 3.95 28.35
C GLN A 131 12.96 2.67 28.35
N PHE A 132 12.96 1.92 29.47
CA PHE A 132 12.26 0.63 29.52
C PHE A 132 10.74 0.77 29.47
N GLU A 133 10.16 1.68 30.26
CA GLU A 133 8.70 1.90 30.27
C GLU A 133 8.21 2.41 28.91
N GLN A 134 8.90 3.39 28.33
CA GLN A 134 8.51 3.93 27.03
C GLN A 134 8.69 2.91 25.89
N LEU A 135 9.72 2.05 25.96
CA LEU A 135 9.89 0.95 25.01
C LEU A 135 8.74 -0.06 25.11
N LEU A 136 8.38 -0.48 26.33
CA LEU A 136 7.25 -1.40 26.53
C LEU A 136 5.93 -0.81 26.02
N LEU A 137 5.70 0.48 26.22
CA LEU A 137 4.52 1.19 25.72
C LEU A 137 4.54 1.38 24.19
N ALA A 138 5.71 1.38 23.56
CA ALA A 138 5.85 1.43 22.10
C ALA A 138 5.60 0.06 21.43
N VAL A 139 5.74 -1.06 22.15
CA VAL A 139 5.59 -2.42 21.60
C VAL A 139 4.30 -2.61 20.81
N PRO A 140 3.10 -2.20 21.29
CA PRO A 140 1.87 -2.41 20.53
C PRO A 140 1.84 -1.64 19.21
N PHE A 141 2.34 -0.40 19.20
CA PHE A 141 2.46 0.38 17.97
C PHE A 141 3.45 -0.29 17.00
N THR A 142 4.59 -0.75 17.49
CA THR A 142 5.56 -1.45 16.64
C THR A 142 5.02 -2.77 16.09
N ALA A 143 4.37 -3.56 16.94
CA ALA A 143 3.74 -4.83 16.56
C ALA A 143 2.71 -4.64 15.43
N THR A 144 2.01 -3.50 15.45
CA THR A 144 1.03 -3.12 14.44
C THR A 144 1.65 -3.06 13.03
N LEU A 145 2.87 -2.54 12.92
CA LEU A 145 3.60 -2.44 11.66
C LEU A 145 4.30 -3.76 11.28
N THR A 146 4.72 -4.57 12.26
CA THR A 146 5.52 -5.76 12.02
C THR A 146 4.70 -7.04 11.80
N VAL A 147 3.48 -7.15 12.35
CA VAL A 147 2.63 -8.35 12.18
C VAL A 147 2.32 -8.66 10.70
N PRO A 148 1.85 -7.70 9.86
CA PRO A 148 1.53 -8.00 8.46
C PRO A 148 2.77 -8.48 7.67
N VAL A 149 3.92 -7.86 7.94
CA VAL A 149 5.22 -8.20 7.33
C VAL A 149 5.70 -9.58 7.79
N ALA A 150 5.62 -9.88 9.09
CA ALA A 150 5.98 -11.18 9.64
C ALA A 150 5.07 -12.29 9.09
N LEU A 151 3.76 -12.05 8.98
CA LEU A 151 2.81 -12.96 8.36
C LEU A 151 3.16 -13.21 6.89
N PHE A 152 3.48 -12.16 6.13
CA PHE A 152 3.90 -12.28 4.73
C PHE A 152 5.12 -13.21 4.60
N VAL A 153 6.17 -12.94 5.37
CA VAL A 153 7.41 -13.75 5.33
C VAL A 153 7.13 -15.20 5.74
N ALA A 154 6.35 -15.40 6.80
CA ALA A 154 5.99 -16.73 7.30
C ALA A 154 5.26 -17.56 6.24
N VAL A 155 4.25 -16.97 5.59
CA VAL A 155 3.50 -17.63 4.51
C VAL A 155 4.41 -17.92 3.33
N ALA A 156 5.21 -16.96 2.87
CA ALA A 156 6.10 -17.15 1.73
C ALA A 156 7.08 -18.31 1.95
N LEU A 157 7.69 -18.39 3.14
CA LEU A 157 8.62 -19.46 3.50
C LEU A 157 7.93 -20.82 3.67
N ALA A 158 6.78 -20.87 4.35
CA ALA A 158 6.05 -22.11 4.57
C ALA A 158 5.55 -22.73 3.26
N ILE A 159 5.02 -21.90 2.36
CA ILE A 159 4.52 -22.34 1.05
C ILE A 159 5.68 -22.79 0.16
N ARG A 160 6.82 -22.08 0.21
CA ARG A 160 8.04 -22.51 -0.48
C ARG A 160 8.52 -23.88 -0.01
N GLN A 161 8.56 -24.11 1.30
CA GLN A 161 8.95 -25.40 1.87
C GLN A 161 7.97 -26.50 1.44
N LEU A 162 6.67 -26.21 1.46
CA LEU A 162 5.64 -27.14 1.01
C LEU A 162 5.82 -27.51 -0.47
N ARG A 163 5.97 -26.52 -1.37
CA ARG A 163 6.16 -26.77 -2.81
C ARG A 163 7.45 -27.56 -3.11
N ARG A 164 8.50 -27.36 -2.32
CA ARG A 164 9.74 -28.14 -2.41
C ARG A 164 9.54 -29.58 -1.96
N ALA A 165 8.82 -29.80 -0.86
CA ALA A 165 8.55 -31.12 -0.33
C ALA A 165 7.63 -31.93 -1.27
N THR A 166 6.64 -31.29 -1.90
CA THR A 166 5.72 -32.00 -2.81
C THR A 166 6.33 -32.23 -4.20
N GLY A 167 7.29 -31.41 -4.64
CA GLY A 167 7.86 -31.45 -6.01
C GLY A 167 6.89 -31.07 -7.14
N SER A 168 5.59 -31.20 -6.91
CA SER A 168 4.51 -30.92 -7.86
C SER A 168 4.39 -29.43 -8.20
N PRO A 169 4.17 -29.07 -9.48
CA PRO A 169 3.82 -27.71 -9.87
C PRO A 169 2.38 -27.35 -9.45
N VAL A 170 1.56 -28.36 -9.12
CA VAL A 170 0.14 -28.20 -8.82
C VAL A 170 -0.08 -27.93 -7.34
N MET A 171 -0.91 -26.92 -7.05
CA MET A 171 -1.17 -26.51 -5.67
C MET A 171 -2.14 -27.47 -4.99
N PRO A 172 -1.82 -27.96 -3.76
CA PRO A 172 -2.69 -28.86 -3.02
C PRO A 172 -4.08 -28.28 -2.82
N GLN A 173 -5.09 -29.14 -2.91
CA GLN A 173 -6.46 -28.77 -2.60
C GLN A 173 -6.55 -28.30 -1.14
N GLY A 174 -7.37 -27.28 -0.90
CA GLY A 174 -7.55 -26.69 0.44
C GLY A 174 -6.46 -25.70 0.88
N LEU A 175 -5.29 -25.64 0.20
CA LEU A 175 -4.22 -24.73 0.63
C LEU A 175 -4.63 -23.25 0.60
N ARG A 176 -5.38 -22.84 -0.44
CA ARG A 176 -5.87 -21.44 -0.57
C ARG A 176 -6.85 -21.09 0.55
N SER A 177 -7.83 -21.95 0.79
CA SER A 177 -8.83 -21.73 1.83
C SER A 177 -8.22 -21.79 3.23
N ALA A 178 -7.26 -22.69 3.46
CA ALA A 178 -6.49 -22.75 4.70
C ALA A 178 -5.72 -21.46 4.97
N VAL A 179 -4.99 -20.92 3.97
CA VAL A 179 -4.28 -19.64 4.11
C VAL A 179 -5.25 -18.49 4.36
N LEU A 180 -6.38 -18.44 3.64
CA LEU A 180 -7.41 -17.44 3.85
C LEU A 180 -8.02 -17.49 5.25
N LEU A 181 -8.29 -18.69 5.78
CA LEU A 181 -8.85 -18.86 7.12
C LEU A 181 -7.85 -18.36 8.19
N VAL A 182 -6.58 -18.76 8.07
CA VAL A 182 -5.54 -18.33 9.00
C VAL A 182 -5.33 -16.82 8.93
N SER A 183 -5.20 -16.25 7.72
CA SER A 183 -4.99 -14.80 7.56
C SER A 183 -6.20 -13.97 7.98
N SER A 184 -7.41 -14.50 7.82
CA SER A 184 -8.64 -13.87 8.34
C SER A 184 -8.65 -13.85 9.87
N GLY A 185 -8.19 -14.94 10.52
CA GLY A 185 -8.01 -14.98 11.97
C GLY A 185 -7.01 -13.94 12.47
N VAL A 186 -5.86 -13.82 11.79
CA VAL A 186 -4.85 -12.78 12.12
C VAL A 186 -5.41 -11.38 11.86
N ALA A 187 -6.15 -11.15 10.77
CA ALA A 187 -6.78 -9.87 10.48
C ALA A 187 -7.82 -9.47 11.53
N ALA A 188 -8.65 -10.41 11.98
CA ALA A 188 -9.62 -10.18 13.05
C ALA A 188 -8.92 -9.82 14.37
N PHE A 189 -7.86 -10.56 14.72
CA PHE A 189 -7.01 -10.23 15.87
C PHE A 189 -6.41 -8.82 15.74
N MET A 190 -5.84 -8.48 14.58
CA MET A 190 -5.25 -7.17 14.32
C MET A 190 -6.26 -6.03 14.39
N LEU A 191 -7.51 -6.27 13.97
CA LEU A 191 -8.58 -5.28 14.10
C LEU A 191 -8.91 -4.99 15.57
N VAL A 192 -9.02 -6.04 16.40
CA VAL A 192 -9.24 -5.87 17.85
C VAL A 192 -8.04 -5.20 18.51
N PHE A 193 -6.83 -5.63 18.15
CA PHE A 193 -5.58 -5.10 18.68
C PHE A 193 -5.44 -3.60 18.41
N THR A 194 -5.69 -3.17 17.16
CA THR A 194 -5.62 -1.75 16.78
C THR A 194 -6.79 -0.92 17.28
N ALA A 195 -7.95 -1.52 17.50
CA ALA A 195 -9.12 -0.82 18.03
C ALA A 195 -9.04 -0.58 19.54
N VAL A 196 -8.35 -1.45 20.29
CA VAL A 196 -8.42 -1.48 21.76
C VAL A 196 -7.06 -1.29 22.44
N ILE A 197 -6.05 -2.04 22.02
CA ILE A 197 -4.76 -2.10 22.73
C ILE A 197 -3.88 -0.92 22.33
N VAL A 198 -3.72 -0.69 21.02
CA VAL A 198 -2.87 0.39 20.48
C VAL A 198 -3.27 1.78 21.00
N PRO A 199 -4.56 2.18 21.00
CA PRO A 199 -4.94 3.53 21.44
C PRO A 199 -4.64 3.77 22.92
N ARG A 200 -4.82 2.75 23.77
CA ARG A 200 -4.50 2.83 25.21
C ARG A 200 -3.00 2.93 25.46
N ALA A 201 -2.21 2.15 24.72
CA ALA A 201 -0.75 2.21 24.79
C ALA A 201 -0.24 3.59 24.35
N ASN A 202 -0.78 4.14 23.26
CA ASN A 202 -0.45 5.47 22.77
C ASN A 202 -0.78 6.57 23.78
N GLN A 203 -1.94 6.49 24.45
CA GLN A 203 -2.30 7.47 25.48
C GLN A 203 -1.30 7.45 26.64
N ARG A 204 -0.93 6.26 27.12
CA ARG A 204 0.05 6.09 28.21
C ARG A 204 1.45 6.54 27.81
N LEU A 205 1.86 6.23 26.57
CA LEU A 205 3.14 6.65 26.03
C LEU A 205 3.25 8.18 25.97
N GLN A 206 2.19 8.86 25.52
CA GLN A 206 2.16 10.32 25.50
C GLN A 206 2.25 10.92 26.90
N SER A 207 1.49 10.40 27.87
CA SER A 207 1.60 10.87 29.25
C SER A 207 2.99 10.62 29.87
N ALA A 208 3.62 9.48 29.55
CA ALA A 208 4.96 9.15 30.01
C ALA A 208 6.05 10.05 29.37
N GLN A 209 5.83 10.50 28.13
CA GLN A 209 6.75 11.39 27.43
C GLN A 209 6.69 12.83 27.92
N VAL A 210 5.51 13.35 28.26
CA VAL A 210 5.32 14.75 28.66
C VAL A 210 5.32 14.91 30.20
N GLY A 211 5.27 13.82 30.96
CA GLY A 211 5.31 13.83 32.42
C GLY A 211 4.01 14.30 33.10
N HIS A 212 2.94 14.50 32.33
CA HIS A 212 1.61 14.88 32.84
C HIS A 212 0.49 14.36 31.93
N HIS A 213 -0.76 14.54 32.34
CA HIS A 213 -1.91 14.04 31.58
C HIS A 213 -2.12 14.87 30.31
N VAL A 214 -1.89 14.24 29.15
CA VAL A 214 -2.11 14.85 27.83
C VAL A 214 -3.56 14.58 27.39
N PRO A 215 -4.30 15.61 26.92
CA PRO A 215 -5.63 15.42 26.34
C PRO A 215 -5.61 14.39 25.20
N ARG A 216 -6.66 13.57 25.09
CA ARG A 216 -6.73 12.54 24.06
C ARG A 216 -6.68 13.14 22.66
N ASN A 217 -5.73 12.67 21.86
CA ASN A 217 -5.71 12.89 20.42
C ASN A 217 -6.41 11.75 19.65
N ASP A 218 -6.66 11.98 18.36
CA ASP A 218 -7.20 11.01 17.40
C ASP A 218 -6.49 9.64 17.43
N ARG A 219 -5.15 9.63 17.57
CA ARG A 219 -4.32 8.41 17.65
C ARG A 219 -4.52 7.60 18.93
N SER A 220 -5.04 8.22 19.99
CA SER A 220 -5.34 7.58 21.28
C SER A 220 -6.81 7.15 21.42
N MET A 221 -7.66 7.51 20.45
CA MET A 221 -9.07 7.13 20.44
C MET A 221 -9.31 5.75 19.81
N THR A 222 -10.29 5.02 20.32
CA THR A 222 -10.80 3.79 19.72
C THR A 222 -11.62 4.09 18.46
N ILE A 223 -11.90 3.07 17.63
CA ILE A 223 -12.73 3.23 16.42
C ILE A 223 -14.12 3.77 16.77
N VAL A 224 -14.72 3.27 17.85
CA VAL A 224 -16.06 3.70 18.30
C VAL A 224 -16.02 5.14 18.79
N GLU A 225 -14.99 5.54 19.54
CA GLU A 225 -14.81 6.93 19.98
C GLU A 225 -14.64 7.87 18.78
N LEU A 226 -13.82 7.50 17.78
CA LEU A 226 -13.66 8.29 16.55
C LEU A 226 -14.97 8.43 15.78
N GLN A 227 -15.77 7.36 15.70
CA GLN A 227 -17.08 7.41 15.04
C GLN A 227 -18.05 8.33 15.79
N ARG A 228 -18.08 8.29 17.13
CA ARG A 228 -18.88 9.17 17.96
C ARG A 228 -18.43 10.63 17.83
N ALA A 229 -17.13 10.88 17.85
CA ALA A 229 -16.56 12.21 17.67
C ALA A 229 -16.88 12.80 16.28
N ALA A 230 -16.80 11.98 15.23
CA ALA A 230 -17.22 12.40 13.89
C ALA A 230 -18.73 12.65 13.81
N ALA A 231 -19.55 11.84 14.49
CA ALA A 231 -21.01 12.02 14.54
C ALA A 231 -21.39 13.30 15.31
N SER A 232 -20.73 13.61 16.43
CA SER A 232 -20.98 14.83 17.19
C SER A 232 -20.59 16.08 16.41
N LEU A 233 -19.52 16.04 15.61
CA LEU A 233 -19.16 17.15 14.72
C LEU A 233 -20.19 17.38 13.61
N ARG A 234 -20.87 16.33 13.13
CA ARG A 234 -21.95 16.46 12.15
C ARG A 234 -23.26 16.95 12.78
N ALA A 235 -23.54 16.53 14.01
CA ALA A 235 -24.73 16.92 14.75
C ALA A 235 -24.61 18.35 15.33
N GLY A 236 -23.38 18.80 15.61
CA GLY A 236 -23.04 20.17 15.91
C GLY A 236 -23.34 21.06 14.71
N VAL A 237 -24.53 21.64 14.70
CA VAL A 237 -25.01 22.61 13.72
C VAL A 237 -23.92 23.65 13.43
N ILE A 238 -23.57 23.80 12.16
CA ILE A 238 -22.61 24.80 11.67
C ILE A 238 -23.08 26.18 12.15
N PRO A 239 -22.28 26.95 12.91
CA PRO A 239 -22.66 28.31 13.27
C PRO A 239 -22.86 29.11 11.97
N VAL A 240 -24.10 29.51 11.72
CA VAL A 240 -24.50 30.32 10.56
C VAL A 240 -23.80 31.67 10.70
N GLY A 241 -22.68 31.86 9.98
CA GLY A 241 -21.97 33.14 9.94
C GLY A 241 -20.44 33.07 9.83
N SER A 242 -19.78 31.94 10.10
CA SER A 242 -18.31 31.84 9.98
C SER A 242 -17.88 30.70 9.06
N THR A 243 -17.56 31.03 7.81
CA THR A 243 -17.02 30.11 6.79
C THR A 243 -15.78 29.36 7.28
N GLN A 244 -14.98 30.00 8.15
CA GLN A 244 -13.77 29.43 8.74
C GLN A 244 -14.04 28.37 9.83
N ALA A 245 -15.09 28.54 10.64
CA ALA A 245 -15.50 27.52 11.61
C ALA A 245 -16.10 26.29 10.90
N ALA A 246 -16.89 26.51 9.84
CA ALA A 246 -17.39 25.42 9.02
C ALA A 246 -16.26 24.62 8.35
N HIS A 247 -15.20 25.29 7.90
CA HIS A 247 -14.05 24.64 7.27
C HIS A 247 -13.23 23.80 8.26
N THR A 248 -12.95 24.32 9.46
CA THR A 248 -12.20 23.61 10.49
C THR A 248 -12.91 22.35 10.99
N LEU A 249 -14.23 22.41 11.18
CA LEU A 249 -15.04 21.24 11.55
C LEU A 249 -14.98 20.14 10.48
N ARG A 250 -15.02 20.52 9.18
CA ARG A 250 -14.89 19.57 8.06
C ARG A 250 -13.51 18.93 8.01
N ILE A 251 -12.44 19.69 8.24
CA ILE A 251 -11.07 19.15 8.33
C ILE A 251 -10.98 18.13 9.47
N GLN A 252 -11.53 18.46 10.64
CA GLN A 252 -11.48 17.58 11.80
C GLN A 252 -12.29 16.28 11.59
N GLU A 253 -13.46 16.39 10.97
CA GLU A 253 -14.23 15.20 10.58
C GLU A 253 -13.48 14.32 9.57
N ALA A 254 -12.82 14.94 8.58
CA ALA A 254 -12.02 14.24 7.59
C ALA A 254 -10.84 13.50 8.25
N SER A 255 -10.14 14.14 9.18
CA SER A 255 -9.06 13.53 9.98
C SER A 255 -9.54 12.28 10.72
N TYR A 256 -10.69 12.33 11.41
CA TYR A 256 -11.25 11.15 12.08
C TYR A 256 -11.59 10.00 11.11
N ARG A 257 -12.11 10.32 9.91
CA ARG A 257 -12.39 9.29 8.90
C ARG A 257 -11.11 8.64 8.38
N VAL A 258 -10.06 9.42 8.15
CA VAL A 258 -8.74 8.92 7.73
C VAL A 258 -8.17 7.98 8.79
N GLU A 259 -8.24 8.38 10.07
CA GLU A 259 -7.74 7.57 11.18
C GLU A 259 -8.50 6.23 11.33
N ILE A 260 -9.83 6.24 11.17
CA ILE A 260 -10.63 4.99 11.13
C ILE A 260 -10.17 4.10 9.96
N GLN A 261 -9.95 4.68 8.78
CA GLN A 261 -9.52 3.93 7.60
C GLN A 261 -8.13 3.32 7.78
N LYS A 262 -7.17 4.04 8.37
CA LYS A 262 -5.82 3.52 8.68
C LYS A 262 -5.91 2.24 9.51
N LYS A 263 -6.72 2.25 10.58
CA LYS A 263 -6.91 1.09 11.47
C LYS A 263 -7.51 -0.12 10.73
N LEU A 264 -8.45 0.11 9.81
CA LEU A 264 -9.06 -0.96 9.01
C LEU A 264 -8.14 -1.49 7.90
N VAL A 265 -7.42 -0.61 7.20
CA VAL A 265 -6.49 -0.99 6.11
C VAL A 265 -5.43 -1.94 6.62
N LEU A 266 -4.94 -1.73 7.84
CA LEU A 266 -3.95 -2.61 8.43
C LEU A 266 -4.47 -4.05 8.65
N ALA A 267 -5.71 -4.22 9.13
CA ALA A 267 -6.32 -5.55 9.24
C ALA A 267 -6.49 -6.20 7.86
N VAL A 268 -7.01 -5.46 6.88
CA VAL A 268 -7.21 -5.94 5.50
C VAL A 268 -5.88 -6.34 4.85
N SER A 269 -4.81 -5.60 5.14
CA SER A 269 -3.48 -5.88 4.61
C SER A 269 -2.96 -7.25 4.99
N CYS A 270 -3.33 -7.79 6.16
CA CYS A 270 -2.90 -9.13 6.59
C CYS A 270 -3.40 -10.21 5.60
N ILE A 271 -4.63 -10.06 5.11
CA ILE A 271 -5.21 -10.97 4.11
C ILE A 271 -4.54 -10.77 2.76
N ALA A 272 -4.42 -9.52 2.31
CA ALA A 272 -3.82 -9.19 1.02
C ALA A 272 -2.36 -9.66 0.91
N LEU A 273 -1.57 -9.37 1.94
CA LEU A 273 -0.17 -9.79 2.05
C LEU A 273 -0.04 -11.31 2.16
N ALA A 274 -0.90 -12.00 2.93
CA ALA A 274 -0.87 -13.46 2.99
C ALA A 274 -1.15 -14.11 1.63
N LEU A 275 -2.08 -13.56 0.85
CA LEU A 275 -2.38 -14.05 -0.51
C LEU A 275 -1.23 -13.76 -1.49
N ALA A 276 -0.64 -12.57 -1.41
CA ALA A 276 0.54 -12.22 -2.20
C ALA A 276 1.72 -13.15 -1.83
N ALA A 277 1.94 -13.42 -0.55
CA ALA A 277 2.95 -14.35 -0.06
C ALA A 277 2.68 -15.79 -0.50
N LEU A 278 1.42 -16.24 -0.53
CA LEU A 278 1.04 -17.53 -1.08
C LEU A 278 1.41 -17.62 -2.56
N ALA A 279 1.10 -16.59 -3.35
CA ALA A 279 1.48 -16.54 -4.75
C ALA A 279 3.01 -16.54 -4.91
N LEU A 280 3.74 -15.66 -4.23
CA LEU A 280 5.20 -15.59 -4.35
C LEU A 280 5.89 -16.85 -3.84
N GLY A 281 5.52 -17.34 -2.66
CA GLY A 281 6.07 -18.56 -2.07
C GLY A 281 5.83 -19.77 -2.95
N TRP A 282 4.66 -19.84 -3.61
CA TRP A 282 4.42 -20.83 -4.65
C TRP A 282 5.39 -20.59 -5.80
N HIS A 283 5.27 -19.51 -6.57
CA HIS A 283 6.02 -19.30 -7.83
C HIS A 283 7.54 -19.40 -7.66
N PHE A 284 8.10 -18.82 -6.61
CA PHE A 284 9.54 -18.74 -6.37
C PHE A 284 10.12 -19.90 -5.56
N ALA A 285 9.37 -20.97 -5.31
CA ALA A 285 9.89 -22.09 -4.50
C ALA A 285 11.16 -22.73 -5.07
N ARG A 286 11.34 -22.69 -6.40
CA ARG A 286 12.52 -23.22 -7.09
C ARG A 286 13.71 -22.26 -7.12
N VAL A 287 13.48 -20.96 -6.87
CA VAL A 287 14.52 -19.93 -6.94
C VAL A 287 15.34 -19.89 -5.64
N ASN A 288 16.52 -19.28 -5.63
CA ASN A 288 17.32 -19.07 -4.42
C ASN A 288 16.53 -18.37 -3.31
N ALA A 289 16.75 -18.77 -2.04
CA ALA A 289 15.99 -18.24 -0.91
C ALA A 289 16.23 -16.73 -0.74
N ALA A 290 17.45 -16.28 -1.02
CA ALA A 290 17.83 -14.87 -1.00
C ALA A 290 16.95 -14.00 -1.91
N VAL A 291 16.60 -14.49 -3.12
CA VAL A 291 15.76 -13.74 -4.06
C VAL A 291 14.35 -13.58 -3.51
N LEU A 292 13.79 -14.64 -2.91
CA LEU A 292 12.47 -14.57 -2.28
C LEU A 292 12.50 -13.58 -1.11
N VAL A 293 13.53 -13.63 -0.25
CA VAL A 293 13.67 -12.71 0.88
C VAL A 293 13.78 -11.26 0.40
N ALA A 294 14.61 -11.00 -0.63
CA ALA A 294 14.75 -9.67 -1.20
C ALA A 294 13.44 -9.15 -1.80
N ALA A 295 12.75 -9.96 -2.61
CA ALA A 295 11.45 -9.60 -3.18
C ALA A 295 10.40 -9.36 -2.09
N SER A 296 10.42 -10.17 -1.02
CA SER A 296 9.55 -10.03 0.14
C SER A 296 9.80 -8.70 0.85
N LEU A 297 11.07 -8.37 1.09
CA LEU A 297 11.46 -7.12 1.74
C LEU A 297 11.06 -5.91 0.90
N THR A 298 11.31 -5.95 -0.42
CA THR A 298 10.89 -4.88 -1.34
C THR A 298 9.39 -4.65 -1.30
N LEU A 299 8.58 -5.72 -1.36
CA LEU A 299 7.12 -5.61 -1.26
C LEU A 299 6.68 -5.06 0.10
N CYS A 300 7.33 -5.48 1.19
CA CYS A 300 7.02 -4.99 2.53
C CYS A 300 7.36 -3.50 2.67
N VAL A 301 8.52 -3.05 2.15
CA VAL A 301 8.89 -1.63 2.12
C VAL A 301 7.89 -0.84 1.28
N MET A 302 7.56 -1.31 0.07
CA MET A 302 6.55 -0.66 -0.78
C MET A 302 5.20 -0.58 -0.08
N PHE A 303 4.80 -1.62 0.65
CA PHE A 303 3.57 -1.65 1.42
C PHE A 303 3.57 -0.60 2.55
N VAL A 304 4.64 -0.55 3.37
CA VAL A 304 4.76 0.43 4.46
C VAL A 304 4.79 1.86 3.89
N VAL A 305 5.57 2.10 2.83
CA VAL A 305 5.63 3.39 2.16
C VAL A 305 4.26 3.77 1.57
N SER A 306 3.52 2.84 1.00
CA SER A 306 2.18 3.10 0.46
C SER A 306 1.19 3.50 1.57
N ILE A 307 1.30 2.91 2.76
CA ILE A 307 0.48 3.33 3.92
C ILE A 307 0.84 4.75 4.34
N MET A 308 2.14 5.05 4.49
CA MET A 308 2.61 6.38 4.91
C MET A 308 2.29 7.47 3.86
N ALA A 309 2.46 7.16 2.57
CA ALA A 309 2.13 8.07 1.48
C ALA A 309 0.60 8.31 1.38
N GLY A 310 -0.19 7.26 1.63
CA GLY A 310 -1.66 7.37 1.66
C GLY A 310 -2.18 8.32 2.73
N GLU A 311 -1.49 8.41 3.88
CA GLU A 311 -1.76 9.37 4.95
C GLU A 311 -1.51 10.81 4.49
N ALA A 312 -0.31 11.08 3.96
CA ALA A 312 0.06 12.42 3.50
C ALA A 312 -0.87 12.96 2.40
N VAL A 313 -1.28 12.09 1.46
CA VAL A 313 -2.20 12.46 0.37
C VAL A 313 -3.64 12.69 0.87
N ALA A 314 -4.09 11.94 1.88
CA ALA A 314 -5.42 12.10 2.46
C ALA A 314 -5.54 13.37 3.30
N GLU A 315 -4.50 13.71 4.06
CA GLU A 315 -4.43 14.92 4.89
C GLU A 315 -4.40 16.20 4.04
N ALA A 316 -3.81 16.14 2.84
CA ALA A 316 -3.81 17.25 1.90
C ALA A 316 -5.17 17.52 1.21
N LEU A 317 -6.23 16.74 1.51
CA LEU A 317 -7.57 16.83 0.89
C LEU A 317 -7.58 16.67 -0.65
N VAL A 318 -6.47 16.24 -1.24
CA VAL A 318 -6.32 16.10 -2.71
C VAL A 318 -7.17 14.94 -3.24
N VAL A 319 -7.42 13.91 -2.42
CA VAL A 319 -8.15 12.70 -2.81
C VAL A 319 -9.11 12.29 -1.70
N PRO A 320 -10.37 11.89 -2.00
CA PRO A 320 -11.27 11.32 -1.02
C PRO A 320 -10.59 10.16 -0.25
N PRO A 321 -10.68 10.10 1.09
CA PRO A 321 -9.98 9.09 1.89
C PRO A 321 -10.21 7.64 1.43
N ALA A 322 -11.40 7.35 0.88
CA ALA A 322 -11.73 6.06 0.31
C ALA A 322 -10.87 5.67 -0.92
N ILE A 323 -10.42 6.64 -1.73
CA ILE A 323 -9.60 6.38 -2.91
C ILE A 323 -8.12 6.28 -2.52
N SER A 324 -7.63 7.10 -1.58
CA SER A 324 -6.23 7.04 -1.12
C SER A 324 -5.92 5.76 -0.33
N SER A 325 -6.90 5.21 0.40
CA SER A 325 -6.78 3.96 1.18
C SER A 325 -7.00 2.68 0.35
N GLY A 326 -7.06 2.77 -0.99
CA GLY A 326 -7.16 1.60 -1.88
C GLY A 326 -8.57 1.03 -2.07
N ARG A 327 -9.62 1.72 -1.61
CA ARG A 327 -11.02 1.29 -1.79
C ARG A 327 -11.56 1.55 -3.21
N GLY A 328 -10.76 2.13 -4.11
CA GLY A 328 -11.05 2.24 -5.54
C GLY A 328 -11.27 0.88 -6.25
N LEU A 329 -10.95 -0.25 -5.60
CA LEU A 329 -11.16 -1.60 -6.11
C LEU A 329 -12.51 -2.23 -5.71
N LEU A 330 -13.30 -1.60 -4.83
CA LEU A 330 -14.63 -2.10 -4.43
C LEU A 330 -15.71 -1.13 -4.89
N LYS A 331 -16.19 -1.38 -6.10
CA LYS A 331 -17.27 -0.67 -6.78
C LYS A 331 -18.60 -0.87 -6.01
N SER A 332 -18.92 0.03 -5.09
CA SER A 332 -20.26 0.14 -4.53
C SER A 332 -21.16 0.87 -5.52
N SER A 333 -21.89 0.09 -6.32
CA SER A 333 -23.06 0.55 -7.06
C SER A 333 -24.09 1.12 -6.08
N ARG A 334 -24.26 2.45 -6.12
CA ARG A 334 -25.52 3.21 -5.94
C ARG A 334 -25.19 4.68 -5.69
N THR A 335 -25.25 5.49 -6.75
CA THR A 335 -26.19 6.62 -6.86
C THR A 335 -26.11 7.28 -8.24
N ARG A 336 -27.29 7.70 -8.68
CA ARG A 336 -27.75 8.15 -10.00
C ARG A 336 -27.08 9.45 -10.47
N PRO A 337 -26.84 9.64 -11.78
CA PRO A 337 -26.24 10.85 -12.33
C PRO A 337 -27.31 11.93 -12.58
N SER A 338 -27.03 13.18 -12.20
CA SER A 338 -27.64 14.35 -12.82
C SER A 338 -26.52 15.13 -13.50
N GLY A 339 -26.65 15.27 -14.82
CA GLY A 339 -25.55 15.59 -15.72
C GLY A 339 -25.19 17.06 -15.88
N ARG A 340 -24.28 17.22 -16.87
CA ARG A 340 -23.63 18.43 -17.42
C ARG A 340 -22.37 18.86 -16.64
N ARG A 341 -21.16 18.92 -17.20
CA ARG A 341 -20.62 18.73 -18.57
C ARG A 341 -19.08 18.53 -18.48
N LEU A 342 -18.56 17.74 -19.41
CA LEU A 342 -17.29 17.84 -20.15
C LEU A 342 -15.95 18.03 -19.39
N THR A 343 -15.22 16.91 -19.32
CA THR A 343 -13.92 16.69 -19.97
C THR A 343 -13.05 17.92 -20.23
N VAL A 344 -11.99 18.08 -19.44
CA VAL A 344 -10.67 18.52 -19.95
C VAL A 344 -9.60 17.64 -19.33
N ALA A 345 -9.03 16.79 -20.18
CA ALA A 345 -7.75 16.15 -19.96
C ALA A 345 -6.64 17.20 -20.15
N GLY A 346 -5.60 17.15 -19.30
CA GLY A 346 -4.33 17.78 -19.63
C GLY A 346 -3.59 18.41 -18.45
N MET A 347 -2.36 17.91 -18.24
CA MET A 347 -1.19 18.61 -17.69
C MET A 347 -1.21 18.87 -16.17
N LEU A 348 -0.46 18.10 -15.36
CA LEU A 348 1.00 18.23 -15.21
C LEU A 348 1.46 19.67 -15.41
N LEU A 349 1.37 20.48 -14.35
CA LEU A 349 2.32 21.56 -14.18
C LEU A 349 2.53 21.89 -12.70
N PHE A 350 3.79 21.74 -12.31
CA PHE A 350 4.47 22.45 -11.24
C PHE A 350 3.79 23.78 -10.87
N VAL A 351 3.38 23.90 -9.61
CA VAL A 351 3.25 25.21 -8.96
C VAL A 351 4.28 25.23 -7.85
N SER A 352 5.45 25.78 -8.20
CA SER A 352 6.38 26.36 -7.24
C SER A 352 5.70 27.58 -6.61
N THR A 353 5.57 27.56 -5.30
CA THR A 353 5.27 28.73 -4.48
C THR A 353 6.38 29.77 -4.67
N HIS A 354 6.02 31.00 -5.05
CA HIS A 354 6.78 32.18 -4.68
C HIS A 354 5.85 33.22 -4.03
N PRO A 355 6.30 33.91 -2.97
CA PRO A 355 5.51 34.86 -2.20
C PRO A 355 5.70 36.30 -2.69
N ALA A 356 4.85 37.18 -2.14
CA ALA A 356 4.96 38.64 -2.11
C ALA A 356 4.46 39.40 -3.35
N GLY A 357 3.74 40.49 -3.06
CA GLY A 357 2.90 41.22 -3.98
C GLY A 357 3.65 42.07 -5.00
N SER A 358 2.96 42.36 -6.09
CA SER A 358 2.87 43.69 -6.68
C SER A 358 1.90 43.63 -7.86
N THR A 359 1.03 44.63 -7.93
CA THR A 359 0.13 44.96 -9.02
C THR A 359 0.82 44.96 -10.39
N THR A 360 0.23 44.28 -11.37
CA THR A 360 0.27 44.72 -12.76
C THR A 360 -1.11 44.60 -13.40
N ALA A 361 -1.62 45.77 -13.77
CA ALA A 361 -2.79 45.95 -14.60
C ALA A 361 -2.53 45.35 -15.98
N PHE A 362 -3.41 44.47 -16.45
CA PHE A 362 -3.45 44.09 -17.85
C PHE A 362 -4.36 45.05 -18.61
N ALA A 363 -3.72 46.01 -19.25
CA ALA A 363 -4.26 46.83 -20.31
C ALA A 363 -4.61 45.96 -21.52
N GLY A 364 -5.73 46.28 -22.17
CA GLY A 364 -5.98 45.89 -23.56
C GLY A 364 -6.93 44.72 -23.76
N ARG A 365 -8.23 44.95 -23.55
CA ARG A 365 -9.24 44.43 -24.49
C ARG A 365 -10.38 45.43 -24.73
N PRO A 366 -10.85 45.55 -25.98
CA PRO A 366 -11.74 46.61 -26.42
C PRO A 366 -13.21 46.40 -26.00
N ASN A 367 -13.85 47.54 -25.70
CA ASN A 367 -15.28 47.70 -25.47
C ASN A 367 -16.12 47.17 -26.63
N ALA A 368 -17.05 46.25 -26.36
CA ALA A 368 -18.19 45.99 -27.20
C ALA A 368 -19.41 46.72 -26.61
N ARG A 369 -19.75 47.86 -27.22
CA ARG A 369 -21.05 48.52 -27.11
C ARG A 369 -22.09 47.72 -27.92
N SER A 370 -23.22 47.42 -27.29
CA SER A 370 -24.55 47.35 -27.91
C SER A 370 -25.55 47.66 -26.79
N GLN A 371 -26.01 48.90 -26.63
CA GLN A 371 -27.22 49.42 -27.27
C GLN A 371 -28.30 48.37 -27.51
N MET A 372 -29.24 48.26 -26.58
CA MET A 372 -30.67 48.19 -26.89
C MET A 372 -31.42 49.05 -25.87
N SER A 373 -31.92 50.18 -26.36
CA SER A 373 -33.06 50.93 -25.84
C SER A 373 -34.32 50.06 -25.96
N SER A 374 -35.25 50.07 -24.99
CA SER A 374 -36.39 51.00 -24.89
C SER A 374 -37.47 50.32 -23.99
N PRO A 375 -38.68 50.87 -23.75
CA PRO A 375 -39.07 51.56 -22.51
C PRO A 375 -40.34 50.96 -21.83
N PHE A 376 -40.85 51.66 -20.81
CA PHE A 376 -42.21 51.55 -20.19
C PHE A 376 -42.44 50.41 -19.17
N PHE A 377 -43.24 50.54 -18.09
CA PHE A 377 -44.10 51.59 -17.53
C PHE A 377 -44.18 51.38 -16.00
N THR A 378 -44.43 52.48 -15.28
CA THR A 378 -44.83 52.68 -13.87
C THR A 378 -46.08 51.91 -13.43
N VAL A 379 -46.18 51.56 -12.14
CA VAL A 379 -46.88 52.33 -11.06
C VAL A 379 -46.13 52.12 -9.76
#